data_AF-A0A7V9HS35-F1
#
_entry.id   AF-A0A7V9HS35-F1
#
_cell.length_a   1.000
_cell.length_b   1.000
_cell.length_c   1.000
_cell.angle_alpha   90.00
_cell.angle_beta   90.00
_cell.angle_gamma   90.00
#
_symmetry.space_group_name_H-M   'P 1'
#
loop_
_entity.id
_entity.type
_entity.pdbx_description
1 polymer ?
#
loop_
_entity_poly.entity_id
_entity_poly.type
_entity_poly.pdbx_seq_one_letter_code
_entity_poly.pdbx_strand_id
1 'polypeptide(L)'
;MAILETRIDPGSQGFATNRERMLERLAKLDEELAKARLGGGEKRIERHHSRGRLMPRERIELLLDRDSPFLEIGALCAYGSEYEVGASQVCGIGVV
;
A
#
# COMPACT_ATOMS: atom_id res chain seq x y z
N MET A 1 -14.01 -11.57 -30.90
CA MET A 1 -13.65 -11.49 -29.47
C MET A 1 -14.95 -11.72 -28.69
N ALA A 2 -14.96 -12.63 -27.71
CA ALA A 2 -16.17 -12.89 -26.94
C ALA A 2 -16.44 -11.75 -25.96
N ILE A 3 -17.62 -11.14 -26.04
CA ILE A 3 -18.07 -10.13 -25.08
C ILE A 3 -18.61 -10.87 -23.85
N LEU A 4 -18.17 -10.49 -22.66
CA LEU A 4 -18.75 -10.94 -21.41
C LEU A 4 -19.81 -9.93 -20.98
N GLU A 5 -21.08 -10.33 -21.08
CA GLU A 5 -22.19 -9.50 -20.61
C GLU A 5 -22.30 -9.59 -19.08
N THR A 6 -22.25 -8.44 -18.42
CA THR A 6 -22.48 -8.38 -16.97
C THR A 6 -23.92 -8.74 -16.64
N ARG A 7 -24.10 -9.56 -15.60
CA ARG A 7 -25.41 -9.87 -15.01
C ARG A 7 -25.59 -9.21 -13.64
N ILE A 8 -24.65 -8.36 -13.25
CA ILE A 8 -24.69 -7.63 -11.99
C ILE A 8 -25.47 -6.34 -12.22
N ASP A 9 -26.48 -6.08 -11.37
CA ASP A 9 -27.18 -4.80 -11.29
C ASP A 9 -26.59 -3.92 -10.16
N PRO A 10 -25.89 -2.82 -10.50
CA PRO A 10 -25.33 -1.89 -9.51
C PRO A 10 -26.38 -1.15 -8.66
N GLY A 11 -27.64 -1.07 -9.10
CA GLY A 11 -28.74 -0.45 -8.36
C GLY A 11 -29.39 -1.38 -7.32
N SER A 12 -29.07 -2.67 -7.35
CA SER A 12 -29.65 -3.65 -6.44
C SER A 12 -29.16 -3.47 -5.00
N GLN A 13 -30.03 -3.78 -4.03
CA GLN A 13 -29.64 -3.79 -2.60
C GLN A 13 -28.50 -4.76 -2.32
N GLY A 14 -28.51 -5.94 -2.97
CA GLY A 14 -27.44 -6.93 -2.83
C GLY A 14 -26.07 -6.38 -3.25
N PHE A 15 -26.02 -5.62 -4.35
CA PHE A 15 -24.79 -4.94 -4.76
C PHE A 15 -24.33 -3.90 -3.74
N ALA A 16 -25.26 -3.07 -3.24
CA ALA A 16 -24.96 -2.05 -2.24
C ALA A 16 -24.37 -2.66 -0.96
N THR A 17 -24.98 -3.72 -0.41
CA THR A 17 -24.47 -4.41 0.79
C THR A 17 -23.10 -5.06 0.55
N ASN A 18 -22.88 -5.69 -0.60
CA ASN A 18 -21.58 -6.27 -0.92
C ASN A 18 -20.50 -5.20 -1.05
N ARG A 19 -20.83 -4.07 -1.68
CA ARG A 19 -19.93 -2.93 -1.82
C ARG A 19 -19.57 -2.34 -0.45
N GLU A 20 -20.54 -2.13 0.42
CA GLU A 20 -20.32 -1.62 1.78
C GLU A 20 -19.35 -2.51 2.57
N ARG A 21 -19.59 -3.82 2.59
CA ARG A 21 -18.72 -4.78 3.28
C ARG A 21 -17.31 -4.83 2.70
N MET A 22 -17.17 -4.65 1.39
CA MET A 22 -15.84 -4.60 0.76
C MET A 22 -15.11 -3.31 1.14
N LEU A 23 -15.79 -2.17 1.13
CA LEU A 23 -15.20 -0.90 1.52
C LEU A 23 -14.74 -0.90 2.98
N GLU A 24 -15.49 -1.53 3.89
CA GLU A 24 -15.06 -1.70 5.29
C GLU A 24 -13.72 -2.47 5.38
N ARG A 25 -13.54 -3.50 4.56
CA ARG A 25 -12.29 -4.28 4.52
C ARG A 25 -11.14 -3.51 3.91
N LEU A 26 -11.41 -2.73 2.85
CA LEU A 26 -10.42 -1.86 2.23
C LEU A 26 -9.96 -0.77 3.20
N ALA A 27 -10.87 -0.20 3.99
CA ALA A 27 -10.50 0.77 5.03
C ALA A 27 -9.52 0.17 6.05
N LYS A 28 -9.79 -1.05 6.53
CA LYS A 28 -8.87 -1.78 7.43
C LYS A 28 -7.52 -2.08 6.77
N LEU A 29 -7.53 -2.43 5.49
CA LEU A 29 -6.30 -2.63 4.72
C LEU A 29 -5.48 -1.33 4.62
N ASP A 30 -6.14 -0.21 4.32
CA ASP A 30 -5.49 1.10 4.21
C ASP A 30 -4.89 1.56 5.54
N GLU A 31 -5.54 1.28 6.67
CA GLU A 31 -5.00 1.53 8.01
C GLU A 31 -3.68 0.79 8.26
N GLU A 32 -3.60 -0.50 7.91
CA GLU A 32 -2.38 -1.29 8.08
C GLU A 32 -1.28 -0.88 7.09
N LEU A 33 -1.65 -0.53 5.85
CA LEU A 33 -0.71 0.02 4.88
C LEU A 33 -0.15 1.37 5.33
N ALA A 34 -0.95 2.19 6.01
CA ALA A 34 -0.48 3.45 6.57
C ALA A 34 0.59 3.23 7.66
N LYS A 35 0.43 2.22 8.52
CA LYS A 35 1.45 1.82 9.50
C LYS A 35 2.74 1.39 8.82
N ALA A 36 2.65 0.54 7.79
CA ALA A 36 3.81 0.10 7.01
C ALA A 36 4.54 1.26 6.32
N ARG A 37 3.81 2.27 5.83
CA ARG A 37 4.38 3.48 5.23
C ARG A 37 5.09 4.37 6.24
N LEU A 38 4.52 4.48 7.45
CA LEU A 38 5.13 5.23 8.54
C LEU A 38 6.41 4.57 9.05
N GLY A 39 6.52 3.24 8.93
CA GLY A 39 7.70 2.46 9.26
C GLY A 39 8.14 2.71 10.70
N GLY A 40 9.29 3.37 10.89
CA GLY A 40 9.81 3.66 12.22
C GLY A 40 9.04 4.72 13.03
N GLY A 41 8.04 5.40 12.47
CA GLY A 41 7.39 6.53 13.12
C GLY A 41 8.03 7.89 12.80
N GLU A 42 7.25 8.96 12.97
CA GLU A 42 7.61 10.34 12.60
C GLU A 42 8.97 10.77 13.18
N LYS A 43 9.23 10.51 14.47
CA LYS A 43 10.51 10.85 15.12
C LYS A 43 11.73 10.24 14.43
N ARG A 44 11.59 9.02 13.89
CA ARG A 44 12.69 8.34 13.18
C ARG A 44 12.86 8.88 11.76
N ILE A 45 11.76 9.24 11.10
CA ILE A 45 11.75 9.91 9.80
C ILE A 45 12.48 11.25 9.91
N GLU A 46 12.04 12.12 10.83
CA GLU A 46 12.65 13.44 11.06
C GLU A 46 14.14 13.35 11.37
N ARG A 47 14.55 12.39 12.22
CA ARG A 47 15.95 12.17 12.55
C ARG A 47 16.78 11.71 11.35
N HIS A 48 16.19 10.98 10.42
CA HIS A 48 16.89 10.52 9.22
C HIS A 48 17.05 11.66 8.21
N HIS A 49 15.99 12.45 8.03
CA HIS A 49 16.00 13.66 7.22
C HIS A 49 16.95 14.74 7.77
N SER A 50 17.01 14.94 9.09
CA SER A 50 17.91 15.93 9.71
C SER A 50 19.40 15.60 9.52
N ARG A 51 19.70 14.35 9.15
CA ARG A 51 21.05 13.90 8.76
C ARG A 51 21.31 13.99 7.26
N GLY A 52 20.41 14.62 6.50
CA GLY A 52 20.46 14.70 5.04
C GLY A 52 20.24 13.37 4.34
N ARG A 53 19.61 12.38 5.01
CA ARG A 53 19.37 11.05 4.45
C ARG A 53 17.90 10.91 4.04
N LEU A 54 17.69 10.32 2.87
CA LEU A 54 16.37 9.94 2.38
C LEU A 54 15.90 8.63 3.03
N MET A 55 14.60 8.52 3.27
CA MET A 55 13.88 7.31 3.64
C MET A 55 13.89 6.29 2.49
N PRO A 56 13.73 4.97 2.77
CA PRO A 56 13.77 3.95 1.72
C PRO A 56 12.81 4.19 0.56
N ARG A 57 11.56 4.58 0.84
CA ARG A 57 10.55 4.88 -0.20
C ARG A 57 10.92 6.09 -1.06
N GLU A 58 11.50 7.12 -0.44
CA GLU A 58 12.00 8.31 -1.18
C GLU A 58 13.16 7.95 -2.10
N ARG A 59 14.03 7.01 -1.69
CA ARG A 59 15.12 6.52 -2.55
C ARG A 59 14.59 5.73 -3.73
N ILE A 60 13.57 4.90 -3.52
CA ILE A 60 12.91 4.14 -4.59
C ILE A 60 12.27 5.11 -5.57
N GLU A 61 11.52 6.10 -5.09
CA GLU A 61 10.89 7.13 -5.92
C GLU A 61 11.91 7.86 -6.83
N LEU A 62 13.08 8.22 -6.29
CA LEU A 62 14.13 8.88 -7.07
C LEU A 62 14.92 7.95 -7.99
N LEU A 63 14.88 6.64 -7.75
CA LEU A 63 15.56 5.64 -8.57
C LEU A 63 14.73 5.27 -9.81
N LEU A 64 13.41 5.30 -9.69
CA LEU A 64 12.49 4.91 -10.74
C LEU A 64 12.43 5.96 -11.85
N ASP A 65 12.16 5.48 -13.07
CA ASP A 65 11.79 6.35 -14.18
C ASP A 65 10.55 7.17 -13.82
N ARG A 66 10.56 8.44 -14.22
CA ARG A 66 9.46 9.37 -13.93
C ARG A 66 8.15 8.84 -14.50
N ASP A 67 7.10 8.89 -13.69
CA ASP A 67 5.75 8.40 -14.01
C ASP A 67 5.66 6.89 -14.29
N SER A 68 6.74 6.12 -14.01
CA SER A 68 6.71 4.66 -14.10
C SER A 68 5.99 4.04 -12.90
N PRO A 69 5.26 2.93 -13.09
CA PRO A 69 4.60 2.25 -11.99
C PRO A 69 5.61 1.49 -11.12
N PHE A 70 5.32 1.43 -9.82
CA PHE A 70 6.01 0.56 -8.86
C PHE A 70 5.03 -0.43 -8.23
N LEU A 71 5.32 -1.73 -8.38
CA LEU A 71 4.59 -2.79 -7.72
C LEU A 71 5.31 -3.20 -6.44
N GLU A 72 4.84 -2.71 -5.30
CA GLU A 72 5.36 -3.08 -3.99
C GLU A 72 4.95 -4.50 -3.60
N ILE A 73 5.90 -5.25 -3.02
CA ILE A 73 5.72 -6.63 -2.58
C ILE A 73 5.99 -6.72 -1.08
N GLY A 74 5.04 -7.29 -0.34
CA GLY A 74 5.21 -7.57 1.09
C GLY A 74 4.99 -6.37 2.03
N ALA A 75 4.24 -5.35 1.61
CA ALA A 75 3.95 -4.17 2.44
C ALA A 75 3.35 -4.51 3.82
N LEU A 76 2.60 -5.61 3.93
CA LEU A 76 2.00 -6.10 5.18
C LEU A 76 2.77 -7.28 5.80
N CYS A 77 4.00 -7.55 5.38
CA CYS A 77 4.83 -8.54 6.07
C CYS A 77 4.89 -8.20 7.57
N ALA A 78 4.90 -9.23 8.41
CA ALA A 78 4.82 -9.09 9.87
C ALA A 78 3.50 -8.54 10.46
N TYR A 79 2.43 -8.36 9.66
CA TYR A 79 1.10 -8.06 10.19
C TYR A 79 0.64 -9.13 11.20
N GLY A 80 0.13 -8.69 12.36
CA GLY A 80 -0.33 -9.57 13.43
C GLY A 80 0.79 -10.26 14.23
N SER A 81 2.05 -9.83 14.04
CA SER A 81 3.19 -10.32 14.81
C SER A 81 3.68 -9.30 15.84
N GLU A 82 4.72 -9.64 16.59
CA GLU A 82 5.40 -8.72 17.53
C GLU A 82 6.29 -7.69 16.82
N TYR A 83 6.51 -7.83 15.50
CA TYR A 83 7.34 -6.93 14.71
C TYR A 83 6.49 -5.86 14.01
N GLU A 84 7.14 -4.73 13.68
CA GLU A 84 6.50 -3.65 12.89
C GLU A 84 6.07 -4.14 11.51
N VAL A 85 4.89 -3.69 11.08
CA VAL A 85 4.31 -4.01 9.78
C VAL A 85 5.24 -3.52 8.65
N GLY A 86 5.39 -4.35 7.61
CA GLY A 86 6.36 -4.17 6.53
C GLY A 86 7.71 -4.85 6.79
N ALA A 87 7.89 -5.50 7.96
CA ALA A 87 9.11 -6.26 8.31
C ALA A 87 10.43 -5.47 8.11
N SER A 88 10.37 -4.14 8.27
CA SER A 88 11.51 -3.22 8.06
C SER A 88 12.13 -3.25 6.66
N GLN A 89 11.38 -3.69 5.64
CA GLN A 89 11.84 -3.77 4.25
C GLN A 89 10.85 -3.08 3.32
N VAL A 90 11.34 -2.57 2.19
CA VAL A 90 10.51 -2.10 1.08
C VAL A 90 11.07 -2.71 -0.19
N CYS A 91 10.30 -3.58 -0.82
CA CYS A 91 10.69 -4.35 -2.00
C CYS A 91 9.63 -4.21 -3.09
N GLY A 92 10.02 -4.32 -4.36
CA GLY A 92 9.07 -4.28 -5.46
C GLY A 92 9.71 -4.33 -6.83
N ILE A 93 8.87 -4.21 -7.85
CA ILE A 93 9.25 -4.23 -9.26
C ILE A 93 8.90 -2.87 -9.87
N GLY A 94 9.84 -2.26 -10.58
CA GLY A 94 9.65 -0.99 -11.28
C GLY A 94 10.65 -0.81 -12.41
N VAL A 95 10.50 0.26 -13.19
CA VAL A 95 11.36 0.60 -14.33
C VAL A 95 12.41 1.62 -13.86
N VAL A 96 13.66 1.43 -14.29
CA VAL A 96 14.83 2.24 -13.92
C VAL A 96 15.72 2.50 -15.14
#